data_AF-A0A5A7MED5-F1
#
_entry.id   AF-A0A5A7MED5-F1
#
_cell.length_a   1.000
_cell.length_b   1.000
_cell.length_c   1.000
_cell.angle_alpha   90.00
_cell.angle_beta   90.00
_cell.angle_gamma   90.00
#
_symmetry.space_group_name_H-M   'P 1'
#
loop_
_entity.id
_entity.type
_entity.pdbx_description
1 polymer ?
#
loop_
_entity_poly.entity_id
_entity_poly.type
_entity_poly.pdbx_seq_one_letter_code
_entity_poly.pdbx_strand_id
1 'polypeptide(L)'
;MSKALPIRALSTALIALVSIAAQAQSDHSSHGQADMQMEAPASPATTAADPHAGHGAMTGSAASGPAMDHGSMQMQGGSAPPDARDPHGYSNGLTLGSGDYAVPGVPRLMLADEHTFASLRGETLERRFSRRGDDSTAYDLQAWYGTSYNKAVLKAEGDVAKGKLEESRTELLWSRAVTTYWDTQLGLRLDNGVGPSRQWLAFGVQGLAPYWFELEATAYAGSGGRTALRLNASYELLLTQRLILEPRAEMQFYGKDDPERHIGKGLAEASAGLRLRYEFSRQFAPYIGVERAGSFGRTADLVRADGGRAQQTRWVAGVRFWF
;
A
#
# COMPACT_ATOMS: atom_id res chain seq x y z
N MET A 1 -5.64 -30.34 -42.03
CA MET A 1 -6.90 -29.68 -41.64
C MET A 1 -6.88 -29.50 -40.12
N SER A 2 -6.05 -28.64 -39.52
CA SER A 2 -6.19 -27.19 -39.33
C SER A 2 -7.60 -26.71 -38.94
N LYS A 3 -7.80 -26.48 -37.63
CA LYS A 3 -8.59 -25.36 -37.09
C LYS A 3 -7.95 -24.93 -35.76
N ALA A 4 -7.15 -23.88 -35.84
CA ALA A 4 -6.60 -23.15 -34.69
C ALA A 4 -7.69 -22.22 -34.12
N LEU A 5 -7.89 -22.22 -32.80
CA LEU A 5 -8.69 -21.21 -32.11
C LEU A 5 -7.89 -19.90 -31.99
N PRO A 6 -8.48 -18.72 -32.27
CA PRO A 6 -7.78 -17.46 -32.19
C PRO A 6 -7.60 -16.99 -30.74
N ILE A 7 -6.34 -16.96 -30.29
CA ILE A 7 -5.88 -16.28 -29.07
C ILE A 7 -5.83 -14.77 -29.36
N ARG A 8 -6.99 -14.12 -29.34
CA ARG A 8 -7.12 -12.65 -29.37
C ARG A 8 -8.28 -12.21 -28.50
N ALA A 9 -8.15 -12.37 -27.18
CA ALA A 9 -9.10 -11.82 -26.20
C ALA A 9 -8.49 -11.68 -24.79
N LEU A 10 -7.21 -11.29 -24.66
CA LEU A 10 -6.59 -11.04 -23.35
C LEU A 10 -5.69 -9.79 -23.31
N SER A 11 -5.96 -8.82 -24.19
CA SER A 11 -5.17 -7.58 -24.30
C SER A 11 -5.95 -6.32 -23.90
N THR A 12 -7.20 -6.44 -23.46
CA THR A 12 -8.07 -5.28 -23.15
C THR A 12 -8.35 -5.09 -21.65
N ALA A 13 -7.87 -5.96 -20.77
CA ALA A 13 -8.11 -5.85 -19.32
C ALA A 13 -7.06 -5.01 -18.55
N LEU A 14 -5.88 -4.74 -19.14
CA LEU A 14 -4.77 -4.09 -18.42
C LEU A 14 -4.83 -2.54 -18.45
N ILE A 15 -5.62 -1.95 -19.34
CA ILE A 15 -5.78 -0.47 -19.43
C ILE A 15 -6.90 0.04 -18.50
N ALA A 16 -7.82 -0.83 -18.06
CA ALA A 16 -8.94 -0.42 -17.22
C ALA A 16 -8.57 -0.16 -15.74
N LEU A 17 -7.47 -0.74 -15.23
CA LEU A 17 -7.06 -0.58 -13.83
C LEU A 17 -6.41 0.78 -13.54
N VAL A 18 -5.79 1.42 -14.53
CA VAL A 18 -5.14 2.74 -14.36
C VAL A 18 -6.13 3.90 -14.51
N SER A 19 -7.20 3.73 -15.30
CA SER A 19 -8.16 4.81 -15.58
C SER A 19 -9.14 5.09 -14.44
N ILE A 20 -9.41 4.14 -13.54
CA ILE A 20 -10.36 4.31 -12.44
C ILE A 20 -9.81 5.25 -11.35
N ALA A 21 -8.48 5.33 -11.18
CA ALA A 21 -7.86 6.20 -10.20
C ALA A 21 -7.87 7.69 -10.59
N ALA A 22 -8.02 8.02 -11.87
CA ALA A 22 -7.94 9.40 -12.37
C ALA A 22 -9.29 10.14 -12.43
N GLN A 23 -10.43 9.45 -12.28
CA GLN A 23 -11.76 10.05 -12.39
C GLN A 23 -12.44 10.38 -11.04
N ALA A 24 -11.82 10.06 -9.91
CA ALA A 24 -12.41 10.34 -8.58
C ALA A 24 -12.14 11.77 -8.07
N GLN A 25 -11.67 12.68 -8.92
CA GLN A 25 -11.23 14.03 -8.53
C GLN A 25 -11.99 15.10 -9.32
N SER A 26 -13.33 15.07 -9.25
CA SER A 26 -14.20 16.14 -9.71
C SER A 26 -15.64 15.92 -9.23
N ASP A 27 -16.26 16.99 -8.72
CA ASP A 27 -17.67 17.18 -8.35
C ASP A 27 -18.18 16.64 -7.00
N HIS A 28 -18.01 17.46 -5.96
CA HIS A 28 -18.94 17.53 -4.83
C HIS A 28 -19.58 18.92 -4.77
N SER A 29 -20.52 19.18 -5.68
CA SER A 29 -21.48 20.25 -5.52
C SER A 29 -22.75 19.94 -6.33
N SER A 30 -23.82 19.61 -5.61
CA SER A 30 -25.26 19.66 -5.97
C SER A 30 -26.04 18.35 -5.80
N HIS A 31 -27.35 18.53 -5.56
CA HIS A 31 -28.42 17.60 -5.17
C HIS A 31 -28.65 17.56 -3.64
N GLY A 32 -29.72 18.12 -3.07
CA GLY A 32 -31.09 18.29 -3.58
C GLY A 32 -31.96 17.20 -2.93
N GLN A 33 -32.51 17.48 -1.75
CA GLN A 33 -33.35 16.55 -0.99
C GLN A 33 -34.71 16.34 -1.69
N ALA A 34 -35.08 15.08 -1.88
CA ALA A 34 -36.45 14.65 -2.16
C ALA A 34 -36.89 13.71 -1.02
N ASP A 35 -37.98 14.09 -0.37
CA ASP A 35 -38.70 13.33 0.67
C ASP A 35 -39.24 12.00 0.14
N MET A 36 -39.07 10.92 0.90
CA MET A 36 -39.90 9.71 0.83
C MET A 36 -40.04 9.12 2.25
N GLN A 37 -41.21 9.35 2.83
CA GLN A 37 -41.71 8.69 4.05
C GLN A 37 -41.95 7.19 3.77
N MET A 38 -41.60 6.31 4.70
CA MET A 38 -42.24 5.01 4.85
C MET A 38 -42.39 4.63 6.32
N GLU A 39 -43.59 4.16 6.61
CA GLU A 39 -44.24 3.94 7.89
C GLU A 39 -43.93 2.55 8.45
N ALA A 40 -43.70 2.43 9.77
CA ALA A 40 -43.45 1.15 10.45
C ALA A 40 -44.67 0.74 11.30
N PRO A 41 -45.08 -0.55 11.31
CA PRO A 41 -46.30 -0.99 11.99
C PRO A 41 -46.09 -1.23 13.50
N ALA A 42 -47.12 -0.89 14.27
CA ALA A 42 -47.20 -1.04 15.72
C ALA A 42 -47.63 -2.46 16.17
N SER A 43 -47.16 -2.89 17.34
CA SER A 43 -47.80 -3.92 18.16
C SER A 43 -47.57 -3.62 19.65
N PRO A 44 -48.54 -3.92 20.54
CA PRO A 44 -48.70 -3.23 21.82
C PRO A 44 -47.93 -3.90 22.97
N ALA A 45 -47.29 -3.08 23.80
CA ALA A 45 -46.71 -3.50 25.08
C ALA A 45 -47.73 -3.33 26.22
N THR A 46 -48.03 -4.44 26.89
CA THR A 46 -48.78 -4.49 28.16
C THR A 46 -47.93 -3.97 29.31
N THR A 47 -48.44 -2.94 29.99
CA THR A 47 -47.88 -2.35 31.22
C THR A 47 -48.29 -3.14 32.45
N ALA A 48 -47.31 -3.54 33.27
CA ALA A 48 -47.51 -3.94 34.66
C ALA A 48 -47.00 -2.81 35.57
N ALA A 49 -47.82 -2.44 36.56
CA ALA A 49 -47.62 -1.33 37.48
C ALA A 49 -46.91 -1.80 38.78
N ASP A 50 -46.09 -0.92 39.37
CA ASP A 50 -45.69 -0.95 40.79
C ASP A 50 -45.35 0.49 41.26
N PRO A 51 -45.66 0.89 42.52
CA PRO A 51 -46.26 2.18 42.81
C PRO A 51 -45.49 2.91 43.92
N HIS A 52 -44.48 3.70 43.57
CA HIS A 52 -43.83 4.60 44.54
C HIS A 52 -43.43 5.93 43.89
N ALA A 53 -44.40 6.84 43.75
CA ALA A 53 -44.14 8.25 43.53
C ALA A 53 -45.27 9.07 44.20
N GLY A 54 -45.11 9.33 45.49
CA GLY A 54 -45.83 10.43 46.12
C GLY A 54 -45.07 11.73 45.80
N HIS A 55 -45.74 12.69 45.18
CA HIS A 55 -45.62 14.14 45.47
C HIS A 55 -46.64 14.91 44.61
N GLY A 56 -47.62 15.50 45.30
CA GLY A 56 -48.20 16.83 45.05
C GLY A 56 -48.68 17.18 43.65
N ALA A 57 -49.99 17.11 43.44
CA ALA A 57 -50.69 17.86 42.41
C ALA A 57 -50.44 19.37 42.58
N MET A 58 -49.83 19.99 41.57
CA MET A 58 -49.95 21.43 41.31
C MET A 58 -50.39 21.62 39.86
N THR A 59 -51.63 22.06 39.71
CA THR A 59 -52.20 22.58 38.46
C THR A 59 -51.48 23.87 38.09
N GLY A 60 -50.57 23.80 37.12
CA GLY A 60 -49.83 24.93 36.59
C GLY A 60 -49.96 24.97 35.07
N SER A 61 -50.49 26.08 34.58
CA SER A 61 -50.79 26.41 33.20
C SER A 61 -49.71 25.99 32.20
N ALA A 62 -50.13 25.37 31.10
CA ALA A 62 -49.31 25.09 29.93
C ALA A 62 -48.80 26.41 29.33
N ALA A 63 -47.53 26.72 29.55
CA ALA A 63 -46.78 27.65 28.72
C ALA A 63 -45.87 26.80 27.83
N SER A 64 -46.22 26.71 26.55
CA SER A 64 -45.42 26.08 25.50
C SER A 64 -44.13 26.87 25.33
N GLY A 65 -43.06 26.44 26.01
CA GLY A 65 -41.70 26.88 25.68
C GLY A 65 -41.33 26.37 24.27
N PRO A 66 -40.55 27.12 23.48
CA PRO A 66 -40.14 26.65 22.17
C PRO A 66 -39.38 25.33 22.31
N ALA A 67 -39.79 24.34 21.51
CA ALA A 67 -39.08 23.07 21.39
C ALA A 67 -37.65 23.36 20.92
N MET A 68 -36.66 22.98 21.73
CA MET A 68 -35.26 23.07 21.34
C MET A 68 -35.01 22.02 20.24
N ASP A 69 -34.72 22.49 19.02
CA ASP A 69 -34.35 21.64 17.90
C ASP A 69 -32.95 21.04 18.14
N HIS A 70 -32.92 19.75 18.44
CA HIS A 70 -31.68 18.99 18.63
C HIS A 70 -31.06 18.53 17.29
N GLY A 71 -31.65 18.83 16.13
CA GLY A 71 -31.20 18.40 14.80
C GLY A 71 -29.93 19.08 14.29
N SER A 72 -29.49 20.16 14.94
CA SER A 72 -28.32 20.96 14.55
C SER A 72 -27.08 20.76 15.42
N MET A 73 -27.09 19.80 16.35
CA MET A 73 -25.88 19.46 17.11
C MET A 73 -24.92 18.66 16.23
N GLN A 74 -24.06 19.34 15.47
CA GLN A 74 -22.84 18.75 14.91
C GLN A 74 -21.94 18.30 16.07
N MET A 75 -22.08 17.04 16.48
CA MET A 75 -21.15 16.40 17.40
C MET A 75 -19.85 16.13 16.64
N GLN A 76 -18.86 16.99 16.89
CA GLN A 76 -17.47 16.95 16.41
C GLN A 76 -17.25 17.02 14.87
N GLY A 77 -16.95 18.22 14.37
CA GLY A 77 -16.46 18.39 12.99
C GLY A 77 -16.25 19.84 12.52
N GLY A 78 -15.86 20.75 13.41
CA GLY A 78 -15.60 22.16 13.08
C GLY A 78 -14.18 22.60 13.40
N SER A 79 -13.73 23.71 12.81
CA SER A 79 -12.49 24.39 13.19
C SER A 79 -12.51 24.65 14.70
N ALA A 80 -11.39 24.41 15.38
CA ALA A 80 -11.29 24.68 16.81
C ALA A 80 -11.67 26.15 17.09
N PRO A 81 -12.44 26.42 18.16
CA PRO A 81 -12.76 27.79 18.58
C PRO A 81 -11.50 28.67 18.69
N PRO A 82 -11.56 29.99 18.44
CA PRO A 82 -10.40 30.88 18.48
C PRO A 82 -9.67 30.91 19.84
N ASP A 83 -10.37 30.54 20.91
CA ASP A 83 -9.88 30.40 22.28
C ASP A 83 -9.47 28.96 22.64
N ALA A 84 -9.53 28.03 21.69
CA ALA A 84 -9.06 26.67 21.91
C ALA A 84 -7.57 26.68 22.25
N ARG A 85 -7.21 25.97 23.32
CA ARG A 85 -5.82 25.78 23.70
C ARG A 85 -5.06 25.09 22.57
N ASP A 86 -3.90 25.64 22.21
CA ASP A 86 -2.98 24.99 21.28
C ASP A 86 -2.62 23.59 21.82
N PRO A 87 -2.96 22.50 21.09
CA PRO A 87 -2.61 21.14 21.49
C PRO A 87 -1.09 20.92 21.64
N HIS A 88 -0.28 21.76 21.00
CA HIS A 88 1.18 21.75 21.07
C HIS A 88 1.76 22.90 21.91
N GLY A 89 0.90 23.70 22.55
CA GLY A 89 1.31 24.82 23.40
C GLY A 89 2.02 24.37 24.68
N TYR A 90 2.88 25.24 25.22
CA TYR A 90 3.61 24.98 26.46
C TYR A 90 2.66 24.60 27.60
N SER A 91 2.87 23.43 28.19
CA SER A 91 1.98 22.83 29.17
C SER A 91 2.29 23.21 30.62
N ASN A 92 3.07 24.27 30.84
CA ASN A 92 3.54 24.70 32.17
C ASN A 92 4.31 23.59 32.92
N GLY A 93 5.09 22.80 32.18
CA GLY A 93 5.90 21.70 32.72
C GLY A 93 5.17 20.36 32.88
N LEU A 94 3.85 20.31 32.69
CA LEU A 94 3.07 19.07 32.70
C LEU A 94 3.28 18.32 31.38
N THR A 95 4.04 17.23 31.38
CA THR A 95 4.21 16.38 30.19
C THR A 95 3.49 15.06 30.40
N LEU A 96 3.11 14.37 29.32
CA LEU A 96 2.46 13.07 29.43
C LEU A 96 3.40 12.08 30.15
N GLY A 97 3.09 11.74 31.41
CA GLY A 97 3.91 10.87 32.25
C GLY A 97 4.92 11.56 33.17
N SER A 98 4.96 12.90 33.25
CA SER A 98 5.68 13.60 34.33
C SER A 98 4.99 14.89 34.78
N GLY A 99 5.09 15.19 36.08
CA GLY A 99 4.45 16.34 36.73
C GLY A 99 3.93 16.00 38.13
N ASP A 100 3.35 16.98 38.81
CA ASP A 100 2.93 16.87 40.22
C ASP A 100 1.90 15.76 40.49
N TYR A 101 1.22 15.29 39.44
CA TYR A 101 0.20 14.23 39.48
C TYR A 101 0.69 12.90 38.88
N ALA A 102 1.95 12.80 38.45
CA ALA A 102 2.53 11.53 38.02
C ALA A 102 2.80 10.66 39.24
N VAL A 103 2.22 9.46 39.29
CA VAL A 103 2.41 8.52 40.41
C VAL A 103 3.84 7.98 40.36
N PRO A 104 4.69 8.22 41.38
CA PRO A 104 6.04 7.70 41.40
C PRO A 104 6.04 6.17 41.30
N GLY A 105 6.83 5.61 40.39
CA GLY A 105 6.94 4.16 40.20
C GLY A 105 5.89 3.52 39.30
N VAL A 106 4.91 4.29 38.76
CA VAL A 106 3.99 3.81 37.73
C VAL A 106 4.52 4.24 36.36
N PRO A 107 4.96 3.32 35.49
CA PRO A 107 5.35 3.67 34.13
C PRO A 107 4.18 4.32 33.41
N ARG A 108 4.46 5.35 32.60
CA ARG A 108 3.44 5.90 31.70
C ARG A 108 2.90 4.79 30.81
N LEU A 109 1.59 4.79 30.57
CA LEU A 109 0.99 3.91 29.58
C LEU A 109 1.58 4.29 28.21
N MET A 110 2.45 3.43 27.66
CA MET A 110 2.90 3.56 26.27
C MET A 110 1.89 2.87 25.37
N LEU A 111 1.35 3.62 24.42
CA LEU A 111 0.52 3.07 23.36
C LEU A 111 1.40 2.36 22.32
N ALA A 112 0.78 1.53 21.48
CA ALA A 112 1.51 0.69 20.53
C ALA A 112 2.33 1.50 19.52
N ASP A 113 1.91 2.71 19.19
CA ASP A 113 2.59 3.62 18.27
C ASP A 113 3.92 4.17 18.80
N GLU A 114 4.10 4.19 20.13
CA GLU A 114 5.36 4.55 20.76
C GLU A 114 6.33 3.36 20.88
N HIS A 115 5.86 2.13 20.65
CA HIS A 115 6.71 0.95 20.68
C HIS A 115 7.52 0.83 19.39
N THR A 116 8.74 0.34 19.54
CA THR A 116 9.58 -0.01 18.40
C THR A 116 9.37 -1.48 18.05
N PHE A 117 9.16 -1.73 16.77
CA PHE A 117 9.02 -3.06 16.21
C PHE A 117 10.11 -3.30 15.17
N ALA A 118 10.34 -4.57 14.90
CA ALA A 118 11.15 -5.03 13.78
C ALA A 118 10.32 -6.02 12.97
N SER A 119 10.54 -6.06 11.66
CA SER A 119 10.04 -7.15 10.83
C SER A 119 11.02 -7.46 9.72
N LEU A 120 11.02 -8.74 9.32
CA LEU A 120 11.71 -9.24 8.15
C LEU A 120 10.71 -9.99 7.29
N ARG A 121 10.61 -9.62 6.01
CA ARG A 121 9.72 -10.25 5.03
C ARG A 121 10.49 -10.60 3.77
N GLY A 122 10.31 -11.82 3.29
CA GLY A 122 10.66 -12.22 1.94
C GLY A 122 9.40 -12.19 1.08
N GLU A 123 9.26 -11.17 0.25
CA GLU A 123 8.11 -11.02 -0.65
C GLU A 123 8.14 -12.07 -1.74
N THR A 124 9.31 -12.25 -2.34
CA THR A 124 9.54 -13.27 -3.35
C THR A 124 10.84 -14.00 -3.04
N LEU A 125 10.77 -15.31 -3.05
CA LEU A 125 11.93 -16.18 -3.20
C LEU A 125 11.49 -17.27 -4.16
N GLU A 126 11.76 -17.07 -5.45
CA GLU A 126 11.15 -17.86 -6.51
C GLU A 126 12.15 -18.33 -7.55
N ARG A 127 11.89 -19.55 -8.05
CA ARG A 127 12.49 -20.05 -9.28
C ARG A 127 11.58 -19.68 -10.44
N ARG A 128 12.16 -19.03 -11.45
CA ARG A 128 11.52 -18.64 -12.70
C ARG A 128 11.92 -19.64 -13.78
N PHE A 129 10.93 -20.30 -14.37
CA PHE A 129 11.09 -21.29 -15.42
C PHE A 129 10.72 -20.68 -16.77
N SER A 130 11.68 -20.68 -17.70
CA SER A 130 11.49 -20.17 -19.05
C SER A 130 11.43 -21.31 -20.07
N ARG A 131 10.58 -21.19 -21.09
CA ARG A 131 10.29 -22.26 -22.06
C ARG A 131 11.51 -22.76 -22.87
N ARG A 132 12.67 -22.09 -22.80
CA ARG A 132 13.91 -22.49 -23.51
C ARG A 132 15.17 -22.51 -22.63
N GLY A 133 15.04 -22.69 -21.31
CA GLY A 133 16.20 -22.97 -20.44
C GLY A 133 16.94 -21.75 -19.88
N ASP A 134 16.33 -20.56 -19.97
CA ASP A 134 16.79 -19.37 -19.25
C ASP A 134 16.10 -19.30 -17.88
N ASP A 135 16.38 -20.29 -17.06
CA ASP A 135 15.85 -20.35 -15.71
C ASP A 135 16.67 -19.45 -14.79
N SER A 136 15.98 -18.69 -13.95
CA SER A 136 16.60 -17.79 -12.99
C SER A 136 15.97 -17.92 -11.62
N THR A 137 16.69 -17.44 -10.61
CA THR A 137 16.22 -17.41 -9.22
C THR A 137 16.16 -15.96 -8.80
N ALA A 138 15.00 -15.50 -8.39
CA ALA A 138 14.78 -14.14 -7.95
C ALA A 138 14.49 -14.10 -6.45
N TYR A 139 14.95 -13.05 -5.80
CA TYR A 139 14.64 -12.77 -4.42
C TYR A 139 14.27 -11.29 -4.24
N ASP A 140 13.35 -11.03 -3.31
CA ASP A 140 12.90 -9.72 -2.86
C ASP A 140 12.70 -9.80 -1.35
N LEU A 141 13.58 -9.15 -0.60
CA LEU A 141 13.62 -9.14 0.85
C LEU A 141 13.46 -7.70 1.35
N GLN A 142 12.63 -7.53 2.38
CA GLN A 142 12.44 -6.27 3.07
C GLN A 142 12.59 -6.49 4.58
N ALA A 143 13.44 -5.69 5.21
CA ALA A 143 13.51 -5.57 6.66
C ALA A 143 13.16 -4.15 7.07
N TRP A 144 12.47 -3.97 8.20
CA TRP A 144 12.28 -2.65 8.78
C TRP A 144 12.39 -2.67 10.29
N TYR A 145 12.79 -1.53 10.85
CA TYR A 145 12.92 -1.30 12.28
C TYR A 145 12.47 0.12 12.63
N GLY A 146 11.56 0.25 13.59
CA GLY A 146 11.08 1.56 14.01
C GLY A 146 9.71 1.55 14.67
N THR A 147 9.12 2.74 14.77
CA THR A 147 7.80 2.97 15.36
C THR A 147 6.72 2.92 14.28
N SER A 148 5.45 3.12 14.66
CA SER A 148 4.36 3.26 13.69
C SER A 148 4.57 4.42 12.71
N TYR A 149 5.30 5.47 13.11
CA TYR A 149 5.48 6.68 12.30
C TYR A 149 6.81 6.76 11.57
N ASN A 150 7.89 6.22 12.13
CA ASN A 150 9.23 6.35 11.58
C ASN A 150 9.94 5.00 11.58
N LYS A 151 10.36 4.55 10.39
CA LYS A 151 11.00 3.25 10.18
C LYS A 151 12.28 3.41 9.36
N ALA A 152 13.34 2.72 9.76
CA ALA A 152 14.45 2.42 8.87
C ALA A 152 14.07 1.15 8.07
N VAL A 153 14.17 1.21 6.75
CA VAL A 153 13.79 0.13 5.85
C VAL A 153 15.00 -0.26 5.00
N LEU A 154 15.26 -1.56 4.91
CA LEU A 154 16.27 -2.15 4.04
C LEU A 154 15.55 -3.06 3.04
N LYS A 155 15.64 -2.74 1.74
CA LYS A 155 15.14 -3.58 0.65
C LYS A 155 16.32 -4.21 -0.08
N ALA A 156 16.24 -5.48 -0.40
CA ALA A 156 17.24 -6.21 -1.17
C ALA A 156 16.57 -7.09 -2.22
N GLU A 157 16.85 -6.81 -3.49
CA GLU A 157 16.30 -7.51 -4.63
C GLU A 157 17.45 -8.03 -5.51
N GLY A 158 17.24 -9.14 -6.19
CA GLY A 158 18.20 -9.63 -7.17
C GLY A 158 17.71 -10.78 -8.02
N ASP A 159 18.34 -10.95 -9.18
CA ASP A 159 18.12 -12.06 -10.11
C ASP A 159 19.44 -12.79 -10.36
N VAL A 160 19.40 -14.11 -10.15
CA VAL A 160 20.53 -15.03 -10.32
C VAL A 160 20.18 -16.02 -11.41
N ALA A 161 20.87 -15.91 -12.56
CA ALA A 161 20.74 -16.85 -13.67
C ALA A 161 22.07 -17.55 -13.93
N LYS A 162 22.02 -18.83 -14.29
CA LYS A 162 23.21 -19.63 -14.69
C LYS A 162 24.38 -19.55 -13.67
N GLY A 163 24.07 -19.41 -12.38
CA GLY A 163 25.05 -19.33 -11.29
C GLY A 163 25.77 -17.98 -11.17
N LYS A 164 25.33 -16.95 -11.89
CA LYS A 164 25.86 -15.58 -11.81
C LYS A 164 24.76 -14.63 -11.35
N LEU A 165 25.14 -13.63 -10.55
CA LEU A 165 24.26 -12.53 -10.17
C LEU A 165 24.14 -11.58 -11.38
N GLU A 166 22.97 -11.53 -12.01
CA GLU A 166 22.75 -10.66 -13.18
C GLU A 166 22.47 -9.24 -12.74
N GLU A 167 21.55 -9.07 -11.79
CA GLU A 167 21.20 -7.78 -11.20
C GLU A 167 21.03 -7.95 -9.69
N SER A 168 21.49 -6.94 -8.94
CA SER A 168 21.14 -6.80 -7.54
C SER A 168 20.91 -5.33 -7.22
N ARG A 169 19.88 -5.09 -6.42
CA ARG A 169 19.48 -3.77 -5.95
C ARG A 169 19.37 -3.81 -4.44
N THR A 170 19.99 -2.85 -3.78
CA THR A 170 19.88 -2.68 -2.33
C THR A 170 19.46 -1.25 -2.05
N GLU A 171 18.41 -1.08 -1.25
CA GLU A 171 17.88 0.22 -0.87
C GLU A 171 17.89 0.35 0.65
N LEU A 172 18.47 1.44 1.14
CA LEU A 172 18.39 1.85 2.54
C LEU A 172 17.56 3.12 2.61
N LEU A 173 16.38 3.03 3.22
CA LEU A 173 15.35 4.05 3.19
C LEU A 173 14.96 4.44 4.62
N TRP A 174 14.70 5.72 4.82
CA TRP A 174 13.91 6.23 5.93
C TRP A 174 12.46 6.36 5.45
N SER A 175 11.55 5.66 6.12
CA SER A 175 10.13 5.67 5.84
C SER A 175 9.38 6.40 6.95
N ARG A 176 8.49 7.32 6.55
CA ARG A 176 7.66 8.10 7.46
C ARG A 176 6.19 8.05 7.06
N ALA A 177 5.34 7.64 8.00
CA ALA A 177 3.89 7.69 7.81
C ALA A 177 3.42 9.14 7.67
N VAL A 178 2.74 9.44 6.56
CA VAL A 178 2.13 10.75 6.29
C VAL A 178 0.63 10.70 6.52
N THR A 179 0.00 9.57 6.20
CA THR A 179 -1.40 9.27 6.52
C THR A 179 -1.51 7.84 7.04
N THR A 180 -2.70 7.44 7.50
CA THR A 180 -2.95 6.09 8.03
C THR A 180 -2.57 4.96 7.06
N TYR A 181 -2.64 5.20 5.75
CA TYR A 181 -2.39 4.19 4.71
C TYR A 181 -1.22 4.50 3.79
N TRP A 182 -0.49 5.60 4.02
CA TRP A 182 0.57 6.06 3.13
C TRP A 182 1.81 6.53 3.88
N ASP A 183 2.92 5.97 3.46
CA ASP A 183 4.26 6.30 3.92
C ASP A 183 5.04 7.00 2.79
N THR A 184 5.82 8.02 3.15
CA THR A 184 6.88 8.56 2.28
C THR A 184 8.19 7.85 2.59
N GLN A 185 9.06 7.75 1.59
CA GLN A 185 10.35 7.08 1.68
C GLN A 185 11.44 7.99 1.09
N LEU A 186 12.57 8.10 1.79
CA LEU A 186 13.75 8.82 1.33
C LEU A 186 14.99 8.00 1.67
N GLY A 187 15.91 7.83 0.72
CA GLY A 187 17.12 7.09 1.02
C GLY A 187 18.06 6.91 -0.15
N LEU A 188 18.85 5.86 -0.08
CA LEU A 188 19.88 5.53 -1.06
C LEU A 188 19.62 4.16 -1.66
N ARG A 189 19.80 4.07 -2.97
CA ARG A 189 19.76 2.82 -3.73
C ARG A 189 21.12 2.57 -4.37
N LEU A 190 21.57 1.32 -4.27
CA LEU A 190 22.80 0.81 -4.85
C LEU A 190 22.46 -0.34 -5.80
N ASP A 191 22.79 -0.16 -7.07
CA ASP A 191 22.65 -1.20 -8.09
C ASP A 191 24.01 -1.85 -8.36
N ASN A 192 24.05 -3.17 -8.31
CA ASN A 192 25.19 -4.03 -8.60
C ASN A 192 24.80 -5.08 -9.65
N GLY A 193 25.72 -5.97 -10.04
CA GLY A 193 25.50 -7.00 -11.05
C GLY A 193 26.32 -6.74 -12.32
N VAL A 194 25.74 -7.04 -13.49
CA VAL A 194 26.39 -6.83 -14.78
C VAL A 194 26.51 -5.32 -15.06
N GLY A 195 27.74 -4.90 -15.37
CA GLY A 195 28.08 -3.50 -15.61
C GLY A 195 28.53 -2.76 -14.34
N PRO A 196 28.80 -1.45 -14.46
CA PRO A 196 29.26 -0.64 -13.33
C PRO A 196 28.15 -0.44 -12.29
N SER A 197 28.57 -0.32 -11.03
CA SER A 197 27.67 0.01 -9.92
C SER A 197 27.05 1.40 -10.12
N ARG A 198 25.76 1.55 -9.80
CA ARG A 198 25.08 2.84 -9.83
C ARG A 198 24.55 3.18 -8.45
N GLN A 199 24.71 4.44 -8.07
CA GLN A 199 24.22 4.99 -6.82
C GLN A 199 23.12 5.99 -7.14
N TRP A 200 22.04 5.92 -6.38
CA TRP A 200 20.86 6.72 -6.58
C TRP A 200 20.38 7.28 -5.24
N LEU A 201 19.98 8.54 -5.25
CA LEU A 201 19.08 9.08 -4.25
C LEU A 201 17.67 8.60 -4.60
N ALA A 202 16.95 8.03 -3.64
CA ALA A 202 15.61 7.49 -3.78
C ALA A 202 14.60 8.35 -3.02
N PHE A 203 13.49 8.70 -3.66
CA PHE A 203 12.35 9.35 -3.03
C PHE A 203 11.07 8.70 -3.53
N GLY A 204 10.23 8.21 -2.62
CA GLY A 204 9.05 7.46 -3.00
C GLY A 204 7.88 7.57 -2.04
N VAL A 205 6.76 7.00 -2.46
CA VAL A 205 5.56 6.81 -1.67
C VAL A 205 5.12 5.36 -1.75
N GLN A 206 4.71 4.79 -0.63
CA GLN A 206 4.22 3.43 -0.54
C GLN A 206 2.96 3.42 0.32
N GLY A 207 1.93 2.71 -0.11
CA GLY A 207 0.69 2.69 0.65
C GLY A 207 -0.38 1.77 0.11
N LEU A 208 -1.49 1.74 0.85
CA LEU A 208 -2.72 1.04 0.51
C LEU A 208 -3.73 2.05 -0.03
N ALA A 209 -4.03 1.96 -1.33
CA ALA A 209 -5.04 2.77 -1.98
C ALA A 209 -6.46 2.22 -1.72
N PRO A 210 -7.52 3.02 -2.00
CA PRO A 210 -8.89 2.54 -1.95
C PRO A 210 -9.04 1.24 -2.72
N TYR A 211 -9.92 0.36 -2.23
CA TYR A 211 -10.07 -1.01 -2.74
C TYR A 211 -8.89 -1.94 -2.41
N TRP A 212 -8.03 -1.66 -1.43
CA TRP A 212 -6.97 -2.58 -0.98
C TRP A 212 -5.87 -2.84 -2.03
N PHE A 213 -5.63 -1.88 -2.92
CA PHE A 213 -4.47 -1.92 -3.82
C PHE A 213 -3.22 -1.51 -3.08
N GLU A 214 -2.19 -2.35 -3.10
CA GLU A 214 -0.86 -1.99 -2.63
C GLU A 214 -0.12 -1.30 -3.77
N LEU A 215 0.26 -0.03 -3.56
CA LEU A 215 0.92 0.80 -4.55
C LEU A 215 2.25 1.32 -4.01
N GLU A 216 3.26 1.33 -4.87
CA GLU A 216 4.55 1.95 -4.62
C GLU A 216 4.97 2.75 -5.84
N ALA A 217 5.44 3.97 -5.61
CA ALA A 217 6.04 4.81 -6.64
C ALA A 217 7.33 5.42 -6.11
N THR A 218 8.46 5.10 -6.73
CA THR A 218 9.78 5.55 -6.29
C THR A 218 10.53 6.21 -7.44
N ALA A 219 10.86 7.48 -7.27
CA ALA A 219 11.71 8.24 -8.16
C ALA A 219 13.16 8.17 -7.69
N TYR A 220 14.09 8.11 -8.65
CA TYR A 220 15.51 8.01 -8.39
C TYR A 220 16.28 9.10 -9.14
N ALA A 221 17.29 9.66 -8.48
CA ALA A 221 18.23 10.61 -9.07
C ALA A 221 19.66 10.10 -8.88
N GLY A 222 20.40 9.94 -9.98
CA GLY A 222 21.75 9.36 -10.00
C GLY A 222 22.77 10.28 -10.65
N SER A 223 24.04 9.89 -10.54
CA SER A 223 25.16 10.63 -11.13
C SER A 223 25.05 10.75 -12.66
N GLY A 224 25.61 11.82 -13.21
CA GLY A 224 25.55 12.12 -14.64
C GLY A 224 24.16 12.58 -15.12
N GLY A 225 23.31 13.08 -14.21
CA GLY A 225 21.95 13.53 -14.51
C GLY A 225 21.03 12.38 -14.94
N ARG A 226 21.27 11.17 -14.44
CA ARG A 226 20.39 10.02 -14.64
C ARG A 226 19.19 10.15 -13.71
N THR A 227 18.01 9.83 -14.22
CA THR A 227 16.78 9.73 -13.43
C THR A 227 16.09 8.43 -13.73
N ALA A 228 15.35 7.88 -12.78
CA ALA A 228 14.50 6.73 -12.99
C ALA A 228 13.20 6.84 -12.19
N LEU A 229 12.19 6.09 -12.59
CA LEU A 229 10.91 5.96 -11.89
C LEU A 229 10.50 4.49 -11.89
N ARG A 230 10.22 3.95 -10.71
CA ARG A 230 9.67 2.61 -10.51
C ARG A 230 8.24 2.73 -10.01
N LEU A 231 7.34 1.97 -10.60
CA LEU A 231 5.95 1.85 -10.17
C LEU A 231 5.65 0.37 -9.91
N ASN A 232 5.14 0.05 -8.74
CA ASN A 232 4.66 -1.28 -8.39
C ASN A 232 3.18 -1.19 -7.98
N ALA A 233 2.41 -2.17 -8.42
CA ALA A 233 1.02 -2.34 -8.01
C ALA A 233 0.73 -3.82 -7.77
N SER A 234 0.12 -4.14 -6.63
CA SER A 234 -0.37 -5.48 -6.31
C SER A 234 -1.75 -5.42 -5.69
N TYR A 235 -2.44 -6.54 -5.73
CA TYR A 235 -3.75 -6.69 -5.12
C TYR A 235 -3.89 -8.11 -4.59
N GLU A 236 -4.29 -8.29 -3.34
CA GLU A 236 -4.51 -9.61 -2.76
C GLU A 236 -6.00 -9.98 -2.82
N LEU A 237 -6.37 -10.87 -3.74
CA LEU A 237 -7.73 -11.39 -3.86
C LEU A 237 -7.88 -12.68 -3.05
N LEU A 238 -8.64 -12.63 -1.95
CA LEU A 238 -8.89 -13.80 -1.11
C LEU A 238 -9.91 -14.72 -1.79
N LEU A 239 -9.45 -15.82 -2.39
CA LEU A 239 -10.33 -16.86 -2.92
C LEU A 239 -10.93 -17.71 -1.79
N THR A 240 -10.12 -17.97 -0.77
CA THR A 240 -10.54 -18.57 0.50
C THR A 240 -9.79 -17.91 1.66
N GLN A 241 -10.01 -18.34 2.89
CA GLN A 241 -9.26 -17.83 4.05
C GLN A 241 -7.74 -18.12 4.01
N ARG A 242 -7.29 -19.04 3.15
CA ARG A 242 -5.87 -19.44 3.01
C ARG A 242 -5.36 -19.45 1.56
N LEU A 243 -6.24 -19.31 0.58
CA LEU A 243 -5.89 -19.32 -0.84
C LEU A 243 -6.07 -17.90 -1.39
N ILE A 244 -4.98 -17.29 -1.81
CA ILE A 244 -4.92 -15.88 -2.22
C ILE A 244 -4.41 -15.82 -3.64
N LEU A 245 -5.10 -15.08 -4.49
CA LEU A 245 -4.69 -14.79 -5.85
C LEU A 245 -4.16 -13.36 -5.91
N GLU A 246 -2.91 -13.20 -6.29
CA GLU A 246 -2.18 -11.93 -6.26
C GLU A 246 -1.76 -11.53 -7.68
N PRO A 247 -2.56 -10.72 -8.38
CA PRO A 247 -2.07 -9.98 -9.54
C PRO A 247 -1.06 -8.91 -9.10
N ARG A 248 0.08 -8.84 -9.81
CA ARG A 248 1.13 -7.84 -9.63
C ARG A 248 1.51 -7.23 -10.98
N ALA A 249 1.76 -5.94 -11.00
CA ALA A 249 2.33 -5.22 -12.14
C ALA A 249 3.49 -4.34 -11.67
N GLU A 250 4.52 -4.25 -12.50
CA GLU A 250 5.70 -3.43 -12.25
C GLU A 250 6.13 -2.73 -13.53
N MET A 251 6.58 -1.49 -13.40
CA MET A 251 7.07 -0.67 -14.51
C MET A 251 8.30 0.12 -14.09
N GLN A 252 9.30 0.17 -14.96
CA GLN A 252 10.54 0.89 -14.75
C GLN A 252 10.82 1.84 -15.92
N PHE A 253 10.99 3.12 -15.61
CA PHE A 253 11.30 4.19 -16.56
C PHE A 253 12.67 4.80 -16.25
N TYR A 254 13.40 5.18 -17.29
CA TYR A 254 14.71 5.82 -17.18
C TYR A 254 14.80 7.09 -18.05
N GLY A 255 15.41 8.15 -17.52
CA GLY A 255 15.54 9.43 -18.21
C GLY A 255 16.69 9.48 -19.24
N LYS A 256 17.65 8.56 -19.15
CA LYS A 256 18.84 8.49 -20.00
C LYS A 256 19.18 7.05 -20.36
N ASP A 257 19.90 6.90 -21.47
CA ASP A 257 20.51 5.63 -21.86
C ASP A 257 21.67 5.30 -20.92
N ASP A 258 21.75 4.03 -20.52
CA ASP A 258 22.87 3.43 -19.78
C ASP A 258 23.25 2.08 -20.44
N PRO A 259 23.94 2.10 -21.59
CA PRO A 259 24.28 0.90 -22.33
C PRO A 259 25.15 -0.07 -21.53
N GLU A 260 25.98 0.44 -20.61
CA GLU A 260 26.84 -0.39 -19.74
C GLU A 260 26.03 -1.28 -18.80
N ARG A 261 24.77 -0.91 -18.53
CA ARG A 261 23.79 -1.70 -17.76
C ARG A 261 22.65 -2.23 -18.62
N HIS A 262 22.77 -2.15 -19.95
CA HIS A 262 21.75 -2.58 -20.92
C HIS A 262 20.39 -1.87 -20.75
N ILE A 263 20.39 -0.64 -20.22
CA ILE A 263 19.17 0.15 -19.99
C ILE A 263 19.09 1.27 -21.05
N GLY A 264 17.92 1.40 -21.67
CA GLY A 264 17.58 2.50 -22.57
C GLY A 264 16.67 3.54 -21.89
N LYS A 265 16.66 4.75 -22.45
CA LYS A 265 15.76 5.85 -22.08
C LYS A 265 14.30 5.50 -22.39
N GLY A 266 13.40 5.96 -21.54
CA GLY A 266 11.95 5.80 -21.66
C GLY A 266 11.42 4.70 -20.73
N LEU A 267 10.33 4.05 -21.12
CA LEU A 267 9.91 2.80 -20.48
C LEU A 267 10.94 1.74 -20.83
N ALA A 268 11.73 1.31 -19.85
CA ALA A 268 12.75 0.29 -20.06
C ALA A 268 12.17 -1.11 -19.90
N GLU A 269 11.39 -1.32 -18.84
CA GLU A 269 10.82 -2.62 -18.49
C GLU A 269 9.40 -2.48 -17.95
N ALA A 270 8.58 -3.49 -18.23
CA ALA A 270 7.32 -3.70 -17.56
C ALA A 270 7.05 -5.19 -17.39
N SER A 271 6.46 -5.57 -16.27
CA SER A 271 6.03 -6.92 -15.99
C SER A 271 4.61 -6.93 -15.44
N ALA A 272 3.89 -8.01 -15.75
CA ALA A 272 2.60 -8.32 -15.15
C ALA A 272 2.57 -9.81 -14.83
N GLY A 273 2.16 -10.15 -13.62
CA GLY A 273 2.14 -11.52 -13.14
C GLY A 273 0.93 -11.82 -12.29
N LEU A 274 0.68 -13.11 -12.13
CA LEU A 274 -0.38 -13.65 -11.30
C LEU A 274 0.22 -14.77 -10.45
N ARG A 275 0.16 -14.62 -9.13
CA ARG A 275 0.66 -15.59 -8.15
C ARG A 275 -0.52 -16.17 -7.37
N LEU A 276 -0.65 -17.50 -7.35
CA LEU A 276 -1.61 -18.22 -6.52
C LEU A 276 -0.86 -18.73 -5.28
N ARG A 277 -1.15 -18.10 -4.15
CA ARG A 277 -0.48 -18.29 -2.87
C ARG A 277 -1.35 -19.08 -1.92
N TYR A 278 -0.76 -20.07 -1.25
CA TYR A 278 -1.42 -20.85 -0.21
C TYR A 278 -0.75 -20.61 1.13
N GLU A 279 -1.49 -20.11 2.12
CA GLU A 279 -0.99 -19.85 3.46
C GLU A 279 -1.09 -21.09 4.34
N PHE A 280 0.02 -21.85 4.47
CA PHE A 280 0.12 -22.91 5.47
C PHE A 280 0.08 -22.31 6.89
N SER A 281 0.82 -21.22 7.07
CA SER A 281 0.69 -20.31 8.20
C SER A 281 0.67 -18.88 7.65
N ARG A 282 0.29 -17.90 8.48
CA ARG A 282 0.37 -16.49 8.07
C ARG A 282 1.80 -16.07 7.75
N GLN A 283 2.80 -16.69 8.38
CA GLN A 283 4.22 -16.40 8.24
C GLN A 283 4.92 -17.17 7.11
N PHE A 284 4.29 -18.19 6.53
CA PHE A 284 4.89 -19.03 5.49
C PHE A 284 3.85 -19.46 4.45
N ALA A 285 4.04 -18.98 3.22
CA ALA A 285 3.08 -19.14 2.14
C ALA A 285 3.79 -19.43 0.80
N PRO A 286 3.91 -20.70 0.39
CA PRO A 286 4.35 -21.06 -0.94
C PRO A 286 3.31 -20.66 -1.99
N TYR A 287 3.81 -20.43 -3.20
CA TYR A 287 2.98 -20.02 -4.31
C TYR A 287 3.52 -20.56 -5.64
N ILE A 288 2.61 -20.63 -6.61
CA ILE A 288 2.93 -20.83 -8.02
C ILE A 288 2.34 -19.69 -8.82
N GLY A 289 2.90 -19.38 -9.98
CA GLY A 289 2.39 -18.28 -10.77
C GLY A 289 2.88 -18.27 -12.20
N VAL A 290 2.40 -17.26 -12.91
CA VAL A 290 2.85 -16.92 -14.27
C VAL A 290 3.16 -15.44 -14.32
N GLU A 291 4.27 -15.10 -14.97
CA GLU A 291 4.70 -13.73 -15.17
C GLU A 291 4.97 -13.50 -16.65
N ARG A 292 4.52 -12.37 -17.18
CA ARG A 292 4.93 -11.86 -18.48
C ARG A 292 5.76 -10.61 -18.26
N ALA A 293 7.04 -10.70 -18.59
CA ALA A 293 7.99 -9.60 -18.51
C ALA A 293 8.37 -9.14 -19.92
N GLY A 294 8.60 -7.84 -20.08
CA GLY A 294 9.06 -7.26 -21.32
C GLY A 294 9.99 -6.07 -21.13
N SER A 295 10.95 -5.96 -22.05
CA SER A 295 11.80 -4.80 -22.26
C SER A 295 11.26 -3.98 -23.43
N PHE A 296 11.33 -2.65 -23.34
CA PHE A 296 10.72 -1.74 -24.30
C PHE A 296 11.73 -0.70 -24.82
N GLY A 297 11.38 -0.04 -25.93
CA GLY A 297 12.22 0.99 -26.55
C GLY A 297 13.64 0.53 -26.81
N ARG A 298 14.62 1.39 -26.49
CA ARG A 298 16.04 1.10 -26.67
C ARG A 298 16.54 -0.03 -25.77
N THR A 299 15.94 -0.24 -24.59
CA THR A 299 16.26 -1.41 -23.74
C THR A 299 15.94 -2.71 -24.48
N ALA A 300 14.82 -2.77 -25.20
CA ALA A 300 14.46 -3.92 -26.02
C ALA A 300 15.47 -4.19 -27.16
N ASP A 301 16.03 -3.13 -27.75
CA ASP A 301 17.04 -3.24 -28.79
C ASP A 301 18.36 -3.80 -28.24
N LEU A 302 18.80 -3.31 -27.08
CA LEU A 302 19.99 -3.82 -26.38
C LEU A 302 19.83 -5.29 -26.01
N VAL A 303 18.71 -5.66 -25.40
CA VAL A 303 18.41 -7.06 -25.04
C VAL A 303 18.41 -7.98 -26.28
N ARG A 304 17.91 -7.51 -27.43
CA ARG A 304 17.95 -8.28 -28.68
C ARG A 304 19.35 -8.38 -29.27
N ALA A 305 20.16 -7.33 -29.15
CA ALA A 305 21.53 -7.30 -29.65
C ALA A 305 22.40 -8.35 -28.94
N ASP A 306 22.13 -8.61 -27.66
CA ASP A 306 22.82 -9.63 -26.85
C ASP A 306 22.25 -11.05 -27.05
N GLY A 307 21.34 -11.23 -28.01
CA GLY A 307 20.68 -12.51 -28.29
C GLY A 307 19.55 -12.86 -27.33
N GLY A 308 19.19 -11.95 -26.43
CA GLY A 308 18.06 -12.07 -25.51
C GLY A 308 16.70 -11.82 -26.18
N ARG A 309 15.63 -11.97 -25.39
CA ARG A 309 14.26 -11.72 -25.85
C ARG A 309 13.67 -10.54 -25.11
N ALA A 310 13.21 -9.56 -25.88
CA ALA A 310 12.50 -8.40 -25.33
C ALA A 310 11.15 -8.74 -24.66
N GLN A 311 10.59 -9.94 -24.86
CA GLN A 311 9.42 -10.40 -24.12
C GLN A 311 9.55 -11.87 -23.78
N GLN A 312 9.20 -12.23 -22.55
CA GLN A 312 9.10 -13.63 -22.15
C GLN A 312 7.94 -13.88 -21.18
N THR A 313 7.44 -15.10 -21.21
CA THR A 313 6.50 -15.63 -20.22
C THR A 313 7.24 -16.66 -19.38
N ARG A 314 7.16 -16.51 -18.06
CA ARG A 314 7.83 -17.33 -17.05
C ARG A 314 6.77 -17.99 -16.20
N TRP A 315 6.96 -19.27 -15.88
CA TRP A 315 6.27 -19.90 -14.76
C TRP A 315 7.12 -19.68 -13.52
N VAL A 316 6.49 -19.44 -12.38
CA VAL A 316 7.20 -19.21 -11.13
C VAL A 316 6.73 -20.18 -10.06
N ALA A 317 7.66 -20.65 -9.25
CA ALA A 317 7.37 -21.38 -8.02
C ALA A 317 8.26 -20.82 -6.93
N GLY A 318 7.66 -20.42 -5.81
CA GLY A 318 8.40 -19.73 -4.77
C GLY A 318 7.71 -19.76 -3.42
N VAL A 319 8.28 -19.00 -2.50
CA VAL A 319 7.79 -18.86 -1.14
C VAL A 319 7.81 -17.41 -0.71
N ARG A 320 6.75 -17.01 -0.01
CA ARG A 320 6.68 -15.78 0.75
C ARG A 320 6.72 -16.11 2.24
N PHE A 321 7.45 -15.34 3.01
CA PHE A 321 7.53 -15.51 4.46
C PHE A 321 7.75 -14.19 5.18
N TRP A 322 7.38 -14.12 6.46
CA TRP A 322 7.68 -12.96 7.31
C TRP A 322 7.79 -13.31 8.79
N PHE A 323 8.53 -12.49 9.53
CA PHE A 323 8.78 -12.57 10.97
C PHE A 323 8.66 -11.20 11.62
#